data_AF-A0A1A8FIR6-F1
#
_entry.id   AF-A0A1A8FIR6-F1
#
_cell.length_a   1.000
_cell.length_b   1.000
_cell.length_c   1.000
_cell.angle_alpha   90.00
_cell.angle_beta   90.00
_cell.angle_gamma   90.00
#
_symmetry.space_group_name_H-M   'P 1'
#
loop_
_entity.id
_entity.type
_entity.pdbx_description
1 polymer ?
#
loop_
_entity_poly.entity_id
_entity_poly.type
_entity_poly.pdbx_seq_one_letter_code
_entity_poly.pdbx_strand_id
1 'polypeptide(L)' 'LLYYAGHGYENYGNSFMVPIDAPASYTSQHCLCVQNILTKMQEKETGLNVFLLDMCRVRNPNDDVKVQPGLLKVT' A
#
# COMPACT_ATOMS: atom_id res chain seq x y z
N LEU A 1 -13.51 5.70 -0.15
CA LEU A 1 -13.29 4.50 0.69
C LEU A 1 -12.68 3.41 -0.18
N LEU A 2 -11.63 2.74 0.28
CA LEU A 2 -11.03 1.57 -0.34
C LEU A 2 -11.15 0.40 0.64
N TYR A 3 -11.66 -0.75 0.18
CA TYR A 3 -11.61 -2.01 0.90
C TYR A 3 -10.81 -3.03 0.10
N TYR A 4 -9.90 -3.73 0.76
CA TYR A 4 -9.12 -4.82 0.17
C TYR A 4 -9.04 -5.99 1.15
N ALA A 5 -9.32 -7.19 0.65
CA ALA A 5 -9.14 -8.44 1.37
C ALA A 5 -8.29 -9.39 0.53
N GLY A 6 -7.17 -9.86 1.09
CA GLY A 6 -6.23 -10.70 0.36
C GLY A 6 -4.82 -10.70 0.94
N HIS A 7 -3.85 -11.08 0.12
CA HIS A 7 -2.45 -11.07 0.52
C HIS A 7 -1.90 -9.65 0.59
N GLY A 8 -1.20 -9.36 1.68
CA GLY A 8 -0.58 -8.07 1.90
C GLY A 8 0.69 -8.20 2.72
N TYR A 9 1.50 -7.16 2.65
CA TYR A 9 2.68 -7.02 3.49
C TYR A 9 2.90 -5.55 3.86
N GLU A 10 3.77 -5.33 4.84
CA GLU A 10 4.14 -3.98 5.25
C GLU A 10 5.64 -3.86 5.48
N ASN A 11 6.27 -2.93 4.75
CA ASN A 11 7.68 -2.60 4.90
C ASN A 11 7.85 -1.11 5.18
N TYR A 12 8.55 -0.78 6.26
CA TYR A 12 8.88 0.59 6.64
C TYR A 12 7.66 1.53 6.75
N GLY A 13 6.51 1.01 7.21
CA GLY A 13 5.27 1.77 7.35
C GLY A 13 4.46 1.94 6.06
N ASN A 14 4.91 1.38 4.94
CA ASN A 14 4.14 1.33 3.69
C ASN A 14 3.44 -0.03 3.55
N SER A 15 2.15 0.01 3.30
CA SER A 15 1.32 -1.19 3.13
C SER A 15 1.20 -1.50 1.64
N PHE A 16 1.34 -2.78 1.29
CA PHE A 16 1.29 -3.25 -0.09
C PHE A 16 0.23 -4.33 -0.24
N MET A 17 -0.63 -4.18 -1.25
CA MET A 17 -1.61 -5.18 -1.67
C MET A 17 -1.00 -6.06 -2.76
N VAL A 18 -1.08 -7.37 -2.62
CA VAL A 18 -0.45 -8.34 -3.53
C VAL A 18 -1.48 -8.89 -4.52
N PRO A 19 -1.30 -8.66 -5.84
CA PRO A 19 -2.13 -9.25 -6.88
C PRO A 19 -2.02 -10.78 -6.94
N ILE A 20 -3.03 -11.44 -7.53
CA ILE A 20 -3.06 -12.91 -7.66
C ILE A 20 -1.99 -13.47 -8.61
N ASP A 21 -1.47 -12.65 -9.51
CA ASP A 21 -0.45 -12.97 -10.52
C ASP A 21 0.97 -12.59 -10.06
N ALA A 22 1.13 -12.14 -8.81
CA ALA A 22 2.45 -11.86 -8.25
C ALA A 22 3.33 -13.14 -8.22
N PRO A 23 4.61 -13.06 -8.61
CA PRO A 23 5.52 -14.21 -8.58
C PRO A 23 5.83 -14.63 -7.14
N ALA A 24 6.33 -15.86 -6.92
CA ALA A 24 6.64 -16.36 -5.57
C ALA A 24 7.60 -15.46 -4.76
N SER A 25 8.57 -14.84 -5.44
CA SER A 25 9.50 -13.86 -4.85
C SER A 25 9.11 -12.43 -5.24
N TYR A 26 7.87 -12.04 -4.94
CA TYR A 26 7.36 -10.71 -5.24
C TYR A 26 8.04 -9.61 -4.42
N THR A 27 8.09 -8.43 -5.02
CA THR A 27 8.62 -7.18 -4.45
C THR A 27 7.62 -6.05 -4.65
N SER A 28 7.92 -4.84 -4.16
CA SER A 28 7.06 -3.66 -4.34
C SER A 28 6.71 -3.34 -5.79
N GLN A 29 7.54 -3.74 -6.76
CA GLN A 29 7.25 -3.54 -8.20
C GLN A 29 6.07 -4.38 -8.72
N HIS A 30 5.78 -5.49 -8.06
CA HIS A 30 4.69 -6.40 -8.41
C HIS A 30 3.40 -6.10 -7.64
N CYS A 31 3.45 -5.16 -6.69
CA CYS A 31 2.40 -4.93 -5.71
C CYS A 31 1.89 -3.48 -5.79
N LEU A 32 0.74 -3.23 -5.16
CA LEU A 32 0.15 -1.88 -5.09
C LEU A 32 0.42 -1.26 -3.73
N CYS A 33 1.20 -0.17 -3.70
CA CYS A 33 1.44 0.61 -2.48
C CYS A 33 0.21 1.45 -2.12
N VAL A 34 -0.33 1.24 -0.92
CA VAL A 34 -1.51 1.94 -0.42
C VAL A 34 -1.25 3.44 -0.25
N GLN A 35 -0.05 3.83 0.21
CA GLN A 35 0.32 5.23 0.38
C GLN A 35 0.32 6.00 -0.94
N ASN A 36 0.71 5.36 -2.05
CA ASN A 36 0.62 5.99 -3.39
C ASN A 36 -0.84 6.23 -3.81
N ILE A 37 -1.75 5.32 -3.45
CA ILE A 37 -3.19 5.49 -3.68
C ILE A 37 -3.70 6.67 -2.85
N LEU A 38 -3.34 6.74 -1.56
CA LEU A 38 -3.71 7.86 -0.69
C LEU A 38 -3.21 9.21 -1.24
N THR A 39 -1.95 9.29 -1.70
CA THR A 39 -1.43 10.51 -2.34
C THR A 39 -2.31 10.93 -3.53
N LYS A 40 -2.64 10.00 -4.43
CA LYS A 40 -3.52 10.28 -5.58
C LYS A 40 -4.94 10.70 -5.17
N MET A 41 -5.46 10.17 -4.07
CA MET A 41 -6.76 10.59 -3.53
C MET A 41 -6.69 12.02 -2.96
N GLN A 42 -5.62 12.34 -2.24
CA GLN A 42 -5.39 13.68 -1.68
C GLN A 42 -5.20 14.75 -2.75
N GLU A 43 -4.57 14.43 -3.89
CA GLU A 43 -4.48 15.31 -5.08
C GLU A 43 -5.85 15.71 -5.64
N LYS A 44 -6.92 14.98 -5.28
CA LYS A 44 -8.30 15.28 -5.68
C LYS A 44 -9.10 16.01 -4.60
N GLU A 45 -8.46 16.42 -3.51
CA GLU A 45 -9.09 17.17 -2.42
C GLU A 45 -10.34 16.46 -1.85
N THR A 46 -10.28 15.13 -1.80
CA THR A 46 -11.32 14.30 -1.18
C THR A 46 -11.56 14.72 0.26
N GLY A 47 -12.81 14.97 0.65
CA GLY A 47 -13.15 15.38 2.01
C GLY A 47 -12.90 14.32 3.10
N LEU A 48 -12.84 13.03 2.73
CA LEU A 48 -12.50 11.93 3.64
C LEU A 48 -11.90 10.74 2.87
N ASN A 49 -10.78 10.21 3.37
CA ASN A 49 -10.13 9.01 2.85
C ASN A 49 -10.14 7.90 3.90
N VAL A 50 -10.85 6.81 3.61
CA VAL A 50 -10.94 5.63 4.49
C VAL A 50 -10.39 4.41 3.76
N PHE A 51 -9.48 3.70 4.43
CA PHE A 51 -8.87 2.46 3.96
C PHE A 51 -9.20 1.35 4.95
N LEU A 52 -9.79 0.28 4.46
CA LEU A 52 -10.08 -0.93 5.21
C LEU A 52 -9.26 -2.07 4.60
N LEU A 53 -8.15 -2.42 5.24
CA LEU A 53 -7.18 -3.39 4.73
C LEU A 53 -7.26 -4.68 5.56
N ASP A 54 -7.95 -5.68 5.02
CA ASP A 54 -8.09 -7.01 5.59
C ASP A 54 -7.02 -7.94 4.99
N MET A 55 -5.78 -7.72 5.42
CA MET A 55 -4.60 -8.40 4.89
C MET A 55 -3.50 -8.49 5.96
N CYS A 56 -2.58 -9.42 5.78
CA CYS A 56 -1.38 -9.50 6.62
C CYS A 56 -0.53 -8.23 6.51
N ARG A 57 0.20 -7.91 7.59
CA ARG A 57 1.13 -6.77 7.69
C ARG A 57 2.54 -7.22 8.10
N VAL A 58 2.93 -8.43 7.67
CA VAL A 58 4.26 -8.98 7.94
C VAL A 58 5.27 -8.34 6.99
N ARG A 59 6.54 -8.22 7.42
CA ARG A 59 7.61 -7.71 6.56
C ARG A 59 7.91 -8.69 5.43
N ASN A 60 7.97 -8.22 4.19
CA ASN A 60 8.47 -8.99 3.05
C ASN A 60 10.00 -8.90 2.98
N PRO A 61 10.75 -10.00 3.19
CA PRO A 61 12.22 -9.98 3.15
C PRO A 61 12.78 -9.81 1.73
N ASN A 62 11.98 -10.02 0.69
CA ASN A 62 12.41 -9.83 -0.70
C ASN A 62 12.34 -8.37 -1.16
N ASP A 63 11.84 -7.45 -0.32
CA ASP A 63 11.51 -6.08 -0.73
C ASP A 63 12.10 -5.03 0.23
N ASP A 64 13.35 -4.66 0.05
CA ASP A 64 13.99 -3.63 0.89
C ASP A 64 13.73 -2.19 0.45
N VAL A 65 12.79 -1.98 -0.48
CA VAL A 65 12.46 -0.65 -0.99
C VAL A 65 11.80 0.21 0.09
N LYS A 66 12.40 1.38 0.35
CA LYS A 66 11.77 2.44 1.14
C LYS A 66 10.96 3.33 0.19
N VAL A 67 9.67 3.07 0.10
CA VAL A 67 8.76 4.01 -0.58
C VAL A 67 8.69 5.27 0.27
N GLN A 68 9.01 6.42 -0.33
CA GLN A 68 8.72 7.73 0.26
C GLN A 68 7.40 8.20 -0.34
N PRO A 69 6.29 8.16 0.42
CA PRO A 69 5.06 8.80 -0.02
C PRO A 69 5.34 10.29 -0.25
N GLY A 70 4.59 10.92 -1.16
CA GLY A 70 4.52 12.38 -1.19
C GLY A 70 4.06 12.92 0.17
N LEU A 71 4.19 14.23 0.41
CA LEU A 71 3.80 14.84 1.69
C LEU A 71 2.37 14.45 2.06
N LEU A 72 2.25 13.51 3.00
CA LEU A 72 0.98 13.01 3.50
C LEU A 72 0.36 14.09 4.37
N LYS A 73 -0.70 14.72 3.87
CA LYS A 73 -1.50 15.65 4.67
C LYS A 73 -2.42 14.85 5.58
N VAL A 74 -2.07 14.72 6.84
CA VAL A 74 -2.99 14.21 7.87
C VAL A 74 -3.69 15.43 8.47
N THR A 75 -4.93 15.68 8.04
CA THR A 75 -5.82 16.74 8.57
C THR A 75 -6.81 16.15 9.55
#